data_AF-A0A7Y5N0G2-F1
#
_entry.id   AF-A0A7Y5N0G2-F1
#
_cell.length_a   1.000
_cell.length_b   1.000
_cell.length_c   1.000
_cell.angle_alpha   90.00
_cell.angle_beta   90.00
_cell.angle_gamma   90.00
#
_symmetry.space_group_name_H-M   'P 1'
#
loop_
_entity.id
_entity.type
_entity.pdbx_description
1 polymer ?
#
loop_
_entity_poly.entity_id
_entity_poly.type
_entity_poly.pdbx_seq_one_letter_code
_entity_poly.pdbx_strand_id
1 'polypeptide(L)' 'MKLALNGCLGKMGRRIAEIALAQGHSLVALIDAQGGGKSYQELTGIKAAAPVTAQYEGGADALIDFSLP' A
#
# COMPACT_ATOMS: atom_id res chain seq x y z
N MET A 1 11.08 8.55 -1.67
CA MET A 1 11.39 7.09 -1.63
C MET A 1 10.20 6.32 -2.18
N LYS A 2 10.48 5.17 -2.79
CA LYS A 2 9.48 4.18 -3.21
C LYS A 2 9.20 3.23 -2.05
N LEU A 3 7.94 3.12 -1.63
CA LEU A 3 7.53 2.29 -0.51
C LEU A 3 6.58 1.19 -0.97
N ALA A 4 6.74 0.02 -0.39
CA ALA A 4 5.78 -1.08 -0.43
C ALA A 4 5.07 -1.16 0.92
N LEU A 5 3.78 -1.47 0.91
CA LEU A 5 2.95 -1.56 2.11
C LEU A 5 2.15 -2.85 2.13
N ASN A 6 2.47 -3.75 3.06
CA ASN A 6 1.72 -4.97 3.32
C ASN A 6 0.65 -4.74 4.40
N GLY A 7 -0.54 -5.31 4.19
CA GLY A 7 -1.74 -5.02 4.99
C GLY A 7 -2.32 -3.63 4.69
N CYS A 8 -2.24 -3.17 3.44
CA CYS A 8 -2.57 -1.79 3.07
C CYS A 8 -4.06 -1.41 3.26
N LEU A 9 -4.98 -2.38 3.35
CA LEU A 9 -6.40 -2.14 3.63
C LEU A 9 -6.72 -2.10 5.12
N GLY A 10 -5.79 -2.59 5.95
CA GLY A 10 -5.86 -2.48 7.41
C GLY A 10 -5.88 -1.02 7.89
N LYS A 11 -6.26 -0.81 9.16
CA LYS A 11 -6.29 0.52 9.78
C LYS A 11 -4.90 1.19 9.77
N MET A 12 -3.87 0.43 10.15
CA MET A 12 -2.49 0.92 10.17
C MET A 12 -1.98 1.18 8.76
N GLY A 13 -2.20 0.26 7.83
CA GLY A 13 -1.80 0.42 6.43
C GLY A 13 -2.34 1.71 5.82
N ARG A 14 -3.66 1.95 5.94
CA ARG A 14 -4.27 3.20 5.45
C ARG A 14 -3.65 4.45 6.06
N ARG A 15 -3.41 4.45 7.37
CA ARG A 15 -2.81 5.61 8.03
C ARG A 15 -1.37 5.87 7.59
N ILE A 16 -0.59 4.81 7.38
CA ILE A 16 0.77 4.89 6.86
C ILE A 16 0.77 5.40 5.43
N ALA A 17 -0.17 4.93 4.60
CA ALA A 17 -0.31 5.40 3.21
C ALA A 17 -0.57 6.91 3.14
N GLU A 18 -1.50 7.43 3.95
CA GLU A 18 -1.76 8.87 4.03
C GLU A 18 -0.52 9.68 4.42
N ILE A 19 0.20 9.25 5.46
CA ILE A 19 1.39 9.94 5.95
C ILE A 19 2.51 9.88 4.90
N ALA A 20 2.74 8.72 4.30
CA ALA A 20 3.76 8.52 3.28
C ALA A 20 3.53 9.44 2.07
N LEU A 21 2.28 9.50 1.58
CA LEU A 21 1.92 10.37 0.46
C LEU A 21 2.05 11.86 0.83
N ALA A 22 1.61 12.26 2.02
CA ALA A 22 1.74 13.63 2.51
C ALA A 22 3.21 14.08 2.65
N GLN A 23 4.12 13.15 2.92
CA GLN A 23 5.57 13.38 2.97
C GLN A 23 6.25 13.30 1.59
N GLY A 24 5.49 13.07 0.51
CA GLY A 24 6.03 12.99 -0.85
C GLY A 24 6.68 11.65 -1.21
N HIS A 25 6.46 10.60 -0.42
CA HIS A 25 6.85 9.24 -0.80
C HIS A 25 5.90 8.68 -1.86
N SER A 26 6.41 7.76 -2.69
CA SER A 26 5.61 7.07 -3.70
C SER A 26 5.27 5.67 -3.19
N LEU A 27 3.97 5.37 -3.07
CA LEU A 27 3.49 4.02 -2.82
C LEU A 27 3.51 3.25 -4.14
N VAL A 28 4.49 2.37 -4.31
CA VAL A 28 4.71 1.62 -5.57
C VAL A 28 4.17 0.19 -5.52
N ALA A 29 3.94 -0.34 -4.32
CA ALA A 29 3.30 -1.62 -4.11
C ALA A 29 2.37 -1.56 -2.90
N LEU A 30 1.16 -2.06 -3.07
CA LEU A 30 0.12 -2.13 -2.05
C LEU A 30 -0.33 -3.58 -1.98
N ILE A 31 -0.04 -4.24 -0.86
CA ILE A 31 -0.25 -5.67 -0.70
C ILE A 31 -1.35 -5.91 0.32
N ASP A 32 -2.36 -6.66 -0.08
CA ASP A 32 -3.41 -7.15 0.80
C ASP A 32 -4.08 -8.39 0.18
N ALA A 33 -4.34 -9.42 1.00
CA ALA A 33 -5.00 -10.65 0.54
C ALA A 33 -6.39 -10.39 -0.08
N GLN A 34 -7.05 -9.28 0.31
CA GLN A 34 -8.37 -8.90 -0.21
C GLN A 34 -8.29 -7.98 -1.45
N GLY A 35 -7.09 -7.60 -1.89
CA GLY A 35 -6.85 -6.56 -2.89
C GLY A 35 -7.36 -6.86 -4.30
N GLY A 36 -7.26 -8.10 -4.74
CA GLY A 36 -7.84 -8.57 -6.01
C GLY A 36 -7.49 -7.74 -7.27
N GLY A 37 -6.38 -7.00 -7.29
CA GLY A 37 -5.96 -6.14 -8.40
C GLY A 37 -6.73 -4.83 -8.54
N LYS A 38 -7.60 -4.50 -7.58
CA LYS A 38 -8.44 -3.28 -7.62
C LYS A 38 -7.63 -2.03 -7.32
N SER A 39 -8.16 -0.88 -7.72
CA SER A 39 -7.55 0.41 -7.38
C SER A 39 -7.60 0.64 -5.87
N TYR A 40 -6.49 1.08 -5.30
CA TYR A 40 -6.45 1.45 -3.88
C TYR A 40 -7.41 2.60 -3.55
N GLN A 41 -7.58 3.52 -4.50
CA GLN A 41 -8.49 4.65 -4.34
C GLN A 41 -9.96 4.19 -4.29
N GLU A 42 -10.34 3.19 -5.09
CA GLU A 42 -11.70 2.63 -5.05
C GLU A 42 -12.00 1.96 -3.71
N LEU A 43 -11.01 1.29 -3.13
CA LEU A 43 -11.17 0.55 -1.87
C LEU A 43 -11.09 1.42 -0.62
N THR A 44 -10.32 2.51 -0.67
CA THR A 44 -9.97 3.29 0.54
C THR A 44 -10.26 4.78 0.45
N GLY A 45 -10.50 5.30 -0.75
CA GLY A 45 -10.57 6.74 -1.01
C GLY A 45 -9.20 7.43 -1.11
N ILE A 46 -8.10 6.75 -0.80
CA ILE A 46 -6.75 7.30 -0.82
C ILE A 46 -6.19 7.21 -2.25
N LYS A 47 -5.78 8.36 -2.80
CA LYS A 47 -5.20 8.42 -4.15
C LYS A 47 -3.77 7.87 -4.15
N ALA A 48 -3.60 6.65 -4.62
CA ALA A 48 -2.29 6.04 -4.92
C ALA A 48 -2.31 5.45 -6.34
N ALA A 49 -1.17 5.47 -7.02
CA ALA A 49 -1.06 5.01 -8.41
C ALA A 49 -0.98 3.47 -8.53
N ALA A 50 -0.53 2.78 -7.49
CA ALA A 50 -0.39 1.34 -7.49
C ALA A 50 -1.75 0.64 -7.26
N PRO A 51 -2.04 -0.48 -7.96
CA PRO A 51 -3.15 -1.35 -7.61
C PRO A 51 -2.86 -2.13 -6.34
N VAL A 52 -3.89 -2.70 -5.72
CA VAL A 52 -3.72 -3.60 -4.57
C VAL A 52 -3.57 -5.03 -5.07
N THR A 53 -2.42 -5.66 -4.78
CA THR A 53 -2.09 -7.03 -5.17
C THR A 53 -2.07 -7.96 -3.97
N ALA A 54 -2.18 -9.27 -4.21
CA ALA A 54 -2.09 -10.27 -3.15
C ALA A 54 -0.65 -10.61 -2.77
N GLN A 55 0.32 -10.28 -3.63
CA GLN A 55 1.73 -10.60 -3.46
C GLN A 55 2.59 -9.39 -3.79
N TYR A 56 3.77 -9.32 -3.15
CA TYR A 56 4.76 -8.29 -3.42
C TYR A 56 5.67 -8.71 -4.58
N GLU A 57 5.76 -7.88 -5.61
CA GLU A 57 6.53 -8.15 -6.83
C GLU A 57 7.88 -7.39 -6.90
N GLY A 58 8.24 -6.65 -5.84
CA GLY A 58 9.47 -5.87 -5.78
C GLY A 58 9.31 -4.40 -6.19
N GLY A 59 10.45 -3.70 -6.32
CA GLY A 59 10.52 -2.34 -6.86
C GLY A 59 10.42 -1.19 -5.84
N ALA A 60 10.24 -1.49 -4.55
CA ALA A 60 10.32 -0.49 -3.47
C ALA A 60 11.71 -0.44 -2.82
N ASP A 61 12.08 0.73 -2.30
CA ASP A 61 13.28 0.95 -1.50
C ASP A 61 13.14 0.34 -0.09
N ALA A 62 11.90 0.28 0.43
CA ALA A 62 11.57 -0.30 1.72
C ALA A 62 10.16 -0.93 1.70
N LEU A 63 10.00 -2.01 2.47
CA LEU A 63 8.72 -2.65 2.75
C LEU A 63 8.29 -2.31 4.18
N ILE A 64 7.06 -1.81 4.33
CA ILE A 64 6.43 -1.59 5.62
C ILE A 64 5.34 -2.65 5.80
N ASP A 65 5.42 -3.42 6.88
CA ASP A 65 4.51 -4.54 7.14
C ASP A 65 3.84 -4.39 8.51
N PHE A 66 2.53 -4.23 8.50
CA PHE A 66 1.67 -4.24 9.69
C PHE A 66 0.55 -5.29 9.55
N SER A 67 0.83 -6.37 8.83
CA SER A 67 -0.03 -7.54 8.72
C SER A 67 0.23 -8.56 9.84
N LEU A 68 -0.65 -9.56 9.98
CA LEU A 68 -0.45 -10.67 10.91
C LEU A 68 0.43 -11.75 10.26
N PRO A 69 1.17 -12.54 11.06
CA PRO A 69 1.93 -13.70 10.57
C PRO A 69 1.05 -14.75 9.87
#